data_AF-A0A916U9Y4-F1
#
_entry.id   AF-A0A916U9Y4-F1
#
_cell.length_a   1.000
_cell.length_b   1.000
_cell.length_c   1.000
_cell.angle_alpha   90.00
_cell.angle_beta   90.00
_cell.angle_gamma   90.00
#
_symmetry.space_group_name_H-M   'P 1'
#
loop_
_entity.id
_entity.type
_entity.pdbx_description
1 polymer ?
#
loop_
_entity_poly.entity_id
_entity_poly.type
_entity_poly.pdbx_seq_one_letter_code
_entity_poly.pdbx_strand_id
1 'polypeptide(L)'
;MAISDRLEQALIHYDNNNFDSCLLELCTAIDVTAKRKWPELENKVGQRFRDFFHEYRHFIFFGAFGWSMVPMDDLAISDSEATLAQILYKRMRTASVHDGGVDTVLEIIDNGLMMAGPKFGLGRGFILALIICVIGDPANKTEKFKHPIRERIIGSVELPLTDAWGHFEALSGWLYAQAKVSRPQDSS
;
A
#
# COMPACT_ATOMS: atom_id res chain seq x y z
N MET A 1 -19.86 -4.17 -4.42
CA MET A 1 -19.16 -4.31 -3.13
C MET A 1 -18.49 -2.98 -2.84
N ALA A 2 -18.63 -2.44 -1.62
CA ALA A 2 -18.04 -1.15 -1.26
C ALA A 2 -16.50 -1.25 -1.12
N ILE A 3 -15.80 -0.12 -1.08
CA ILE A 3 -14.34 -0.14 -0.83
C ILE A 3 -14.07 -0.65 0.57
N SER A 4 -14.87 -0.25 1.56
CA SER A 4 -14.74 -0.73 2.93
C SER A 4 -14.85 -2.26 3.03
N ASP A 5 -15.83 -2.88 2.37
CA ASP A 5 -15.98 -4.35 2.33
C ASP A 5 -14.71 -5.04 1.80
N ARG A 6 -14.12 -4.49 0.74
CA ARG A 6 -12.87 -4.99 0.13
C ARG A 6 -11.71 -4.89 1.12
N LEU A 7 -11.59 -3.76 1.82
CA LEU A 7 -10.51 -3.56 2.78
C LEU A 7 -10.68 -4.40 4.05
N GLU A 8 -11.90 -4.67 4.52
CA GLU A 8 -12.13 -5.62 5.62
C GLU A 8 -11.62 -7.02 5.24
N GLN A 9 -11.96 -7.50 4.05
CA GLN A 9 -11.47 -8.79 3.56
C GLN A 9 -9.95 -8.78 3.37
N ALA A 10 -9.38 -7.70 2.81
CA ALA A 10 -7.93 -7.56 2.69
C ALA A 10 -7.23 -7.64 4.05
N LEU A 11 -7.77 -6.97 5.07
CA LEU A 11 -7.24 -7.00 6.44
C LEU A 11 -7.33 -8.40 7.07
N ILE A 12 -8.42 -9.13 6.85
CA ILE A 12 -8.57 -10.53 7.30
C ILE A 12 -7.54 -11.43 6.59
N HIS A 13 -7.35 -11.26 5.29
CA HIS A 13 -6.37 -12.02 4.53
C HIS A 13 -4.93 -11.69 4.96
N TYR A 14 -4.64 -10.42 5.22
CA TYR A 14 -3.36 -9.95 5.75
C TYR A 14 -3.01 -10.64 7.08
N ASP A 15 -3.95 -10.63 8.03
CA ASP A 15 -3.75 -11.22 9.36
C ASP A 15 -3.56 -12.74 9.29
N ASN A 16 -4.16 -13.40 8.29
CA ASN A 16 -4.03 -14.83 8.06
C ASN A 16 -2.84 -15.21 7.14
N ASN A 17 -1.97 -14.26 6.79
CA ASN A 17 -0.86 -14.44 5.84
C ASN A 17 -1.29 -14.93 4.44
N ASN A 18 -2.56 -14.74 4.06
CA ASN A 18 -3.08 -15.04 2.73
C ASN A 18 -2.87 -13.82 1.82
N PHE A 19 -1.61 -13.55 1.48
CA PHE A 19 -1.24 -12.30 0.82
C PHE A 19 -1.73 -12.21 -0.64
N ASP A 20 -1.89 -13.32 -1.34
CA ASP A 20 -2.46 -13.31 -2.70
C ASP A 20 -3.91 -12.80 -2.69
N SER A 21 -4.73 -13.31 -1.77
CA SER A 21 -6.12 -12.85 -1.61
C SER A 21 -6.17 -11.42 -1.08
N CYS A 22 -5.27 -11.07 -0.15
CA CYS A 22 -5.14 -9.69 0.34
C CYS A 22 -4.85 -8.70 -0.80
N LEU A 23 -3.90 -9.03 -1.65
CA LEU A 23 -3.49 -8.17 -2.77
C LEU A 23 -4.60 -8.06 -3.81
N LEU A 24 -5.32 -9.14 -4.12
CA LEU A 24 -6.46 -9.11 -5.05
C LEU A 24 -7.56 -8.13 -4.59
N GLU A 25 -7.93 -8.22 -3.32
CA GLU A 25 -8.92 -7.32 -2.70
C GLU A 25 -8.43 -5.86 -2.70
N LEU A 26 -7.17 -5.65 -2.33
CA LEU A 26 -6.52 -4.33 -2.31
C LEU A 26 -6.40 -3.71 -3.70
N CYS A 27 -6.09 -4.52 -4.72
CA CYS A 27 -6.01 -4.09 -6.11
C CYS A 27 -7.36 -3.53 -6.57
N THR A 28 -8.44 -4.23 -6.24
CA THR A 28 -9.80 -3.77 -6.55
C THR A 28 -10.12 -2.46 -5.83
N ALA A 29 -9.76 -2.36 -4.54
CA ALA A 29 -9.97 -1.15 -3.74
C ALA A 29 -9.19 0.06 -4.29
N ILE A 30 -7.94 -0.13 -4.72
CA ILE A 30 -7.12 0.89 -5.39
C ILE A 30 -7.77 1.33 -6.71
N ASP A 31 -8.22 0.40 -7.55
CA ASP A 31 -8.86 0.74 -8.82
C ASP A 31 -10.10 1.62 -8.65
N VAL A 32 -10.96 1.27 -7.68
CA VAL A 32 -12.18 2.04 -7.39
C VAL A 32 -11.81 3.41 -6.80
N THR A 33 -10.82 3.48 -5.92
CA THR A 33 -10.32 4.74 -5.36
C THR A 33 -9.79 5.66 -6.44
N ALA A 34 -8.92 5.13 -7.30
CA ALA A 34 -8.32 5.88 -8.39
C ALA A 34 -9.37 6.32 -9.43
N LYS A 35 -10.44 5.55 -9.66
CA LYS A 35 -11.58 5.99 -10.49
C LYS A 35 -12.32 7.18 -9.90
N ARG A 36 -12.51 7.21 -8.58
CA ARG A 36 -13.14 8.34 -7.89
C ARG A 36 -12.25 9.59 -7.92
N LYS A 37 -10.94 9.39 -7.76
CA LYS A 37 -9.95 10.47 -7.72
C LYS A 37 -9.66 11.07 -9.11
N TRP A 38 -9.57 10.23 -10.13
CA TRP A 38 -9.26 10.60 -11.52
C TRP A 38 -10.33 10.08 -12.49
N PRO A 39 -11.54 10.67 -12.49
CA PRO A 39 -12.65 10.23 -13.34
C PRO A 39 -12.31 10.31 -14.84
N GLU A 40 -11.47 11.24 -15.27
CA GLU A 40 -10.99 11.38 -16.66
C GLU A 40 -10.16 10.19 -17.14
N LEU A 41 -9.64 9.37 -16.21
CA LEU A 41 -8.89 8.17 -16.50
C LEU A 41 -9.74 6.90 -16.47
N GLU A 42 -11.09 6.96 -16.46
CA GLU A 42 -12.00 5.82 -16.25
C GLU A 42 -11.65 4.54 -17.06
N ASN A 43 -11.21 4.69 -18.31
CA ASN A 43 -10.84 3.56 -19.19
C ASN A 43 -9.33 3.22 -19.18
N LYS A 44 -8.51 3.94 -18.42
CA LYS A 44 -7.05 3.82 -18.38
C LYS A 44 -6.57 3.20 -17.06
N VAL A 45 -6.92 1.94 -16.81
CA VAL A 45 -6.63 1.28 -15.53
C VAL A 45 -5.13 1.30 -15.19
N GLY A 46 -4.27 0.94 -16.15
CA GLY A 46 -2.82 0.95 -15.91
C GLY A 46 -2.27 2.33 -15.57
N GLN A 47 -2.87 3.41 -16.10
CA GLN A 47 -2.49 4.78 -15.73
C GLN A 47 -2.94 5.10 -14.30
N ARG A 48 -4.19 4.78 -13.94
CA ARG A 48 -4.72 5.00 -12.58
C ARG A 48 -3.89 4.32 -11.50
N PHE A 49 -3.44 3.09 -11.73
CA PHE A 49 -2.55 2.41 -10.79
C PHE A 49 -1.23 3.13 -10.64
N ARG A 50 -0.59 3.51 -11.77
CA ARG A 50 0.67 4.26 -11.72
C ARG A 50 0.51 5.58 -10.97
N ASP A 51 -0.55 6.32 -11.25
CA ASP A 51 -0.79 7.63 -10.63
C ASP A 51 -1.07 7.48 -9.13
N PHE A 52 -1.80 6.44 -8.71
CA PHE A 52 -1.99 6.11 -7.28
C PHE A 52 -0.67 5.78 -6.59
N PHE A 53 0.17 4.92 -7.19
CA PHE A 53 1.47 4.58 -6.62
C PHE A 53 2.38 5.80 -6.53
N HIS A 54 2.42 6.63 -7.58
CA HIS A 54 3.26 7.82 -7.64
C HIS A 54 2.83 8.87 -6.59
N GLU A 55 1.53 9.10 -6.42
CA GLU A 55 0.97 9.99 -5.40
C GLU A 55 1.43 9.60 -3.99
N TYR A 56 1.34 8.30 -3.68
CA TYR A 56 1.56 7.79 -2.33
C TYR A 56 2.95 7.18 -2.11
N ARG A 57 3.86 7.30 -3.09
CA ARG A 57 5.14 6.59 -3.13
C ARG A 57 5.93 6.68 -1.84
N HIS A 58 6.10 7.88 -1.31
CA HIS A 58 6.89 8.13 -0.09
C HIS A 58 6.36 7.35 1.10
N PHE A 59 5.04 7.32 1.27
CA PHE A 59 4.41 6.60 2.36
C PHE A 59 4.43 5.09 2.15
N ILE A 60 4.25 4.64 0.91
CA ILE A 60 4.36 3.23 0.54
C ILE A 60 5.77 2.70 0.84
N PHE A 61 6.82 3.42 0.43
CA PHE A 61 8.20 3.05 0.73
C PHE A 61 8.52 3.16 2.22
N PHE A 62 8.00 4.18 2.92
CA PHE A 62 8.12 4.28 4.38
C PHE A 62 7.62 3.01 5.08
N GLY A 63 6.45 2.51 4.69
CA GLY A 63 5.94 1.24 5.21
C GLY A 63 6.77 0.04 4.76
N ALA A 64 7.19 0.00 3.48
CA ALA A 64 8.03 -1.06 2.95
C ALA A 64 9.32 -1.25 3.77
N PHE A 65 9.96 -0.16 4.17
CA PHE A 65 11.20 -0.16 4.96
C PHE A 65 10.97 -0.15 6.48
N GLY A 66 9.85 -0.71 6.94
CA GLY A 66 9.63 -0.99 8.36
C GLY A 66 9.32 0.24 9.21
N TRP A 67 8.71 1.28 8.64
CA TRP A 67 8.11 2.41 9.37
C TRP A 67 9.09 3.25 10.21
N SER A 68 10.39 3.13 9.97
CA SER A 68 11.45 3.80 10.73
C SER A 68 12.31 4.75 9.87
N MET A 69 12.25 4.57 8.55
CA MET A 69 13.01 5.34 7.58
C MET A 69 12.11 6.26 6.77
N VAL A 70 12.06 7.54 7.14
CA VAL A 70 11.42 8.56 6.30
C VAL A 70 12.24 8.69 5.01
N PRO A 71 11.66 8.46 3.82
CA PRO A 71 12.38 8.66 2.57
C PRO A 71 12.89 10.11 2.50
N MET A 72 14.15 10.30 2.13
CA MET A 72 14.66 11.61 1.77
C MET A 72 13.93 12.10 0.51
N ASP A 73 13.75 13.42 0.40
CA ASP A 73 12.92 14.08 -0.63
C ASP A 73 13.29 13.70 -2.08
N ASP A 74 14.48 13.13 -2.29
CA ASP A 74 14.99 12.63 -3.58
C ASP A 74 15.31 11.12 -3.55
N LEU A 75 14.35 10.25 -3.19
CA LEU A 75 14.35 8.93 -3.83
C LEU A 75 14.00 9.16 -5.31
N ALA A 76 15.00 9.56 -6.10
CA ALA A 76 14.96 9.56 -7.56
C ALA A 76 14.89 8.11 -8.00
N ILE A 77 13.71 7.54 -7.89
CA ILE A 77 13.44 6.19 -8.34
C ILE A 77 13.34 6.33 -9.85
N SER A 78 14.34 5.81 -10.56
CA SER A 78 14.34 5.69 -12.01
C SER A 78 13.04 5.04 -12.49
N ASP A 79 12.77 4.99 -13.80
CA ASP A 79 11.60 4.36 -14.47
C ASP A 79 11.16 2.95 -13.94
N SER A 80 11.94 2.36 -13.04
CA SER A 80 11.57 1.29 -12.11
C SER A 80 10.27 1.48 -11.30
N GLU A 81 9.75 2.69 -10.97
CA GLU A 81 8.44 2.82 -10.31
C GLU A 81 7.29 2.41 -11.22
N ALA A 82 7.34 2.88 -12.47
CA ALA A 82 6.42 2.45 -13.50
C ALA A 82 6.52 0.93 -13.66
N THR A 83 7.71 0.35 -13.47
CA THR A 83 7.93 -1.09 -13.50
C THR A 83 7.34 -1.80 -12.27
N LEU A 84 7.51 -1.30 -11.04
CA LEU A 84 6.94 -1.88 -9.83
C LEU A 84 5.42 -1.82 -9.83
N ALA A 85 4.85 -0.65 -10.11
CA ALA A 85 3.40 -0.47 -10.24
C ALA A 85 2.85 -1.37 -11.35
N GLN A 86 3.58 -1.55 -12.46
CA GLN A 86 3.19 -2.48 -13.53
C GLN A 86 3.34 -3.95 -13.15
N ILE A 87 4.40 -4.34 -12.42
CA ILE A 87 4.62 -5.71 -11.93
C ILE A 87 3.49 -6.07 -10.98
N LEU A 88 3.22 -5.20 -10.00
CA LEU A 88 2.12 -5.36 -9.05
C LEU A 88 0.79 -5.37 -9.80
N TYR A 89 0.53 -4.40 -10.68
CA TYR A 89 -0.71 -4.37 -11.46
C TYR A 89 -0.92 -5.64 -12.30
N LYS A 90 0.11 -6.11 -13.00
CA LYS A 90 0.06 -7.35 -13.78
C LYS A 90 -0.20 -8.54 -12.83
N ARG A 91 0.62 -8.73 -11.79
CA ARG A 91 0.49 -9.88 -10.88
C ARG A 91 -0.81 -9.90 -10.10
N MET A 92 -1.26 -8.76 -9.57
CA MET A 92 -2.46 -8.67 -8.74
C MET A 92 -3.76 -8.78 -9.55
N ARG A 93 -3.75 -8.43 -10.85
CA ARG A 93 -4.94 -8.50 -11.72
C ARG A 93 -5.06 -9.82 -12.49
N THR A 94 -3.95 -10.41 -12.92
CA THR A 94 -3.95 -11.75 -13.53
C THR A 94 -3.56 -12.78 -12.49
N ALA A 95 -4.53 -13.26 -11.70
CA ALA A 95 -4.40 -14.45 -10.86
C ALA A 95 -4.21 -15.76 -11.68
N SER A 96 -3.82 -15.66 -12.96
CA SER A 96 -3.60 -16.75 -13.89
C SER A 96 -2.38 -16.40 -14.74
N VAL A 97 -1.20 -16.84 -14.32
CA VAL A 97 -0.03 -16.90 -15.20
C VAL A 97 -0.19 -18.16 -16.06
N HIS A 98 -0.98 -18.04 -17.11
CA HIS A 98 -0.85 -18.87 -18.30
C HIS A 98 -0.76 -17.92 -19.50
N ASP A 99 0.40 -17.26 -19.63
CA ASP A 99 1.14 -17.05 -20.89
C ASP A 99 2.32 -16.09 -20.68
N GLY A 100 3.52 -16.66 -20.59
CA GLY A 100 4.82 -16.13 -21.05
C GLY A 100 5.20 -14.66 -20.92
N GLY A 101 4.95 -13.96 -19.80
CA GLY A 101 5.28 -12.52 -19.72
C GLY A 101 6.17 -12.03 -18.58
N VAL A 102 6.02 -12.59 -17.37
CA VAL A 102 6.77 -12.09 -16.20
C VAL A 102 7.02 -13.27 -15.27
N ASP A 103 8.21 -13.86 -15.33
CA ASP A 103 8.62 -15.01 -14.50
C ASP A 103 8.89 -14.62 -13.04
N THR A 104 8.36 -13.49 -12.55
CA THR A 104 8.69 -12.94 -11.25
C THR A 104 7.80 -13.50 -10.10
N VAL A 105 8.29 -14.47 -9.34
CA VAL A 105 7.68 -14.97 -8.09
C VAL A 105 7.62 -13.86 -7.04
N LEU A 106 6.41 -13.49 -6.63
CA LEU A 106 6.19 -12.56 -5.51
C LEU A 106 6.39 -13.32 -4.20
N GLU A 107 7.26 -12.81 -3.34
CA GLU A 107 7.53 -13.37 -2.02
C GLU A 107 7.27 -12.28 -0.98
N ILE A 108 6.53 -12.58 0.09
CA ILE A 108 6.32 -11.61 1.16
C ILE A 108 7.45 -11.75 2.17
N ILE A 109 8.21 -10.68 2.34
CA ILE A 109 9.33 -10.58 3.28
C ILE A 109 8.96 -9.65 4.44
N ASP A 110 9.75 -9.68 5.52
CA ASP A 110 9.45 -8.87 6.70
C ASP A 110 9.56 -7.37 6.40
N ASN A 111 10.71 -6.95 5.85
CA ASN A 111 10.99 -5.55 5.53
C ASN A 111 11.76 -5.41 4.21
N GLY A 112 11.54 -4.29 3.53
CA GLY A 112 12.22 -3.86 2.34
C GLY A 112 11.53 -4.24 1.03
N LEU A 113 12.25 -4.01 -0.04
CA LEU A 113 11.94 -4.47 -1.39
C LEU A 113 13.17 -5.19 -1.90
N MET A 114 12.99 -6.42 -2.37
CA MET A 114 14.09 -7.25 -2.87
C MET A 114 13.79 -7.68 -4.29
N MET A 115 14.80 -7.62 -5.16
CA MET A 115 14.73 -8.24 -6.47
C MET A 115 15.95 -9.15 -6.62
N ALA A 116 15.71 -10.46 -6.72
CA ALA A 116 16.74 -11.48 -6.82
C ALA A 116 16.36 -12.47 -7.93
N GLY A 117 16.87 -12.22 -9.15
CA GLY A 117 16.49 -12.99 -10.34
C GLY A 117 14.97 -12.93 -10.58
N PRO A 118 14.27 -14.08 -10.66
CA PRO A 118 12.82 -14.10 -10.79
C PRO A 118 12.09 -13.83 -9.48
N LYS A 119 12.74 -13.54 -8.35
CA LYS A 119 12.02 -13.29 -7.11
C LYS A 119 11.88 -11.79 -6.85
N PHE A 120 10.66 -11.36 -6.56
CA PHE A 120 10.38 -10.03 -6.06
C PHE A 120 9.84 -10.12 -4.64
N GLY A 121 10.66 -9.71 -3.68
CA GLY A 121 10.33 -9.62 -2.27
C GLY A 121 9.59 -8.33 -1.96
N LEU A 122 8.40 -8.43 -1.39
CA LEU A 122 7.58 -7.31 -0.96
C LEU A 122 7.40 -7.32 0.55
N GLY A 123 7.85 -6.25 1.22
CA GLY A 123 7.69 -6.11 2.67
C GLY A 123 6.22 -6.13 3.11
N ARG A 124 5.91 -6.77 4.24
CA ARG A 124 4.56 -6.73 4.84
C ARG A 124 4.06 -5.31 5.09
N GLY A 125 4.96 -4.40 5.44
CA GLY A 125 4.65 -3.00 5.65
C GLY A 125 4.25 -2.26 4.36
N PHE A 126 4.68 -2.74 3.19
CA PHE A 126 4.25 -2.19 1.89
C PHE A 126 2.75 -2.40 1.67
N ILE A 127 2.26 -3.62 1.93
CA ILE A 127 0.84 -3.96 1.77
C ILE A 127 -0.01 -3.15 2.75
N LEU A 128 0.44 -3.05 4.01
CA LEU A 128 -0.25 -2.26 5.02
C LEU A 128 -0.24 -0.76 4.67
N ALA A 129 0.86 -0.22 4.13
CA ALA A 129 0.91 1.15 3.65
C ALA A 129 -0.10 1.40 2.52
N LEU A 130 -0.22 0.49 1.56
CA LEU A 130 -1.24 0.60 0.51
C LEU A 130 -2.66 0.58 1.07
N ILE A 131 -2.96 -0.29 2.06
CA ILE A 131 -4.27 -0.30 2.73
C ILE A 131 -4.53 1.08 3.36
N ILE A 132 -3.55 1.63 4.08
CA ILE A 132 -3.64 2.93 4.72
C ILE A 132 -3.84 4.05 3.69
N CYS A 133 -3.15 4.03 2.56
CA CYS A 133 -3.33 4.99 1.48
C CYS A 133 -4.78 4.97 0.97
N VAL A 134 -5.36 3.79 0.75
CA VAL A 134 -6.75 3.66 0.29
C VAL A 134 -7.73 4.19 1.35
N ILE A 135 -7.55 3.84 2.63
CA ILE A 135 -8.40 4.36 3.71
C ILE A 135 -8.30 5.88 3.78
N GLY A 136 -7.07 6.40 3.85
CA GLY A 136 -6.82 7.82 4.02
C GLY A 136 -7.16 8.68 2.81
N ASP A 137 -7.27 8.13 1.60
CA ASP A 137 -7.49 8.95 0.39
C ASP A 137 -8.79 9.77 0.52
N PRO A 138 -8.75 11.11 0.33
CA PRO A 138 -9.92 11.98 0.41
C PRO A 138 -11.09 11.56 -0.48
N ALA A 139 -10.82 10.84 -1.59
CA ALA A 139 -11.85 10.28 -2.46
C ALA A 139 -12.73 9.22 -1.77
N ASN A 140 -12.28 8.70 -0.63
CA ASN A 140 -12.96 7.66 0.15
C ASN A 140 -13.50 8.16 1.50
N LYS A 141 -13.53 9.47 1.74
CA LYS A 141 -14.00 10.07 3.01
C LYS A 141 -15.43 9.69 3.45
N THR A 142 -16.24 9.15 2.54
CA THR A 142 -17.62 8.71 2.83
C THR A 142 -17.74 7.21 3.11
N GLU A 143 -16.66 6.46 2.90
CA GLU A 143 -16.58 5.05 3.26
C GLU A 143 -16.42 4.89 4.77
N LYS A 144 -16.79 3.72 5.26
CA LYS A 144 -16.59 3.31 6.65
C LYS A 144 -16.65 1.80 6.75
N PHE A 145 -15.93 1.26 7.72
CA PHE A 145 -16.05 -0.16 8.08
C PHE A 145 -17.45 -0.43 8.64
N LYS A 146 -18.02 -1.57 8.24
CA LYS A 146 -19.31 -2.05 8.76
C LYS A 146 -19.13 -2.68 10.11
N HIS A 147 -17.96 -3.23 10.37
CA HIS A 147 -17.63 -3.92 11.60
C HIS A 147 -16.44 -3.25 12.28
N PRO A 148 -16.37 -3.27 13.63
CA PRO A 148 -15.17 -2.84 14.33
C PRO A 148 -13.97 -3.64 13.82
N ILE A 149 -12.99 -2.95 13.28
CA ILE A 149 -11.72 -3.55 12.89
C ILE A 149 -10.71 -3.35 14.01
N ARG A 150 -9.82 -4.33 14.16
CA ARG A 150 -8.75 -4.24 15.16
C ARG A 150 -7.80 -3.11 14.77
N GLU A 151 -7.46 -2.28 15.75
CA GLU A 151 -6.43 -1.27 15.58
C GLU A 151 -5.10 -1.91 15.18
N ARG A 152 -4.33 -1.23 14.34
CA ARG A 152 -3.05 -1.75 13.84
C ARG A 152 -1.92 -1.18 14.66
N ILE A 153 -1.01 -2.04 15.10
CA ILE A 153 0.18 -1.59 15.81
C ILE A 153 1.32 -1.47 14.80
N ILE A 154 1.85 -0.25 14.64
CA ILE A 154 3.03 0.04 13.84
C ILE A 154 4.13 0.50 14.81
N GLY A 155 5.10 -0.35 15.08
CA GLY A 155 6.08 -0.09 16.15
C GLY A 155 5.40 -0.03 17.52
N SER A 156 5.45 1.13 18.19
CA SER A 156 4.78 1.40 19.47
C SER A 156 3.45 2.15 19.31
N VAL A 157 2.99 2.33 18.08
CA VAL A 157 1.93 3.26 17.72
C VAL A 157 0.67 2.50 17.35
N GLU A 158 -0.46 2.84 17.98
CA GLU A 158 -1.77 2.26 17.68
C GLU A 158 -2.50 3.10 16.64
N LEU A 159 -2.86 2.49 15.51
CA LEU A 159 -3.43 3.15 14.34
C LEU A 159 -4.95 2.91 14.30
N PRO A 160 -5.78 3.94 14.57
CA PRO A 160 -7.23 3.83 14.54
C PRO A 160 -7.74 3.91 13.09
N LEU A 161 -7.68 2.79 12.38
CA LEU A 161 -8.08 2.72 10.97
C LEU A 161 -9.55 3.10 10.71
N THR A 162 -10.43 2.96 11.71
CA THR A 162 -11.86 3.31 11.60
C THR A 162 -12.10 4.80 11.40
N ASP A 163 -11.25 5.65 11.98
CA ASP A 163 -11.41 7.11 11.94
C ASP A 163 -10.52 7.78 10.88
N ALA A 164 -9.69 6.99 10.20
CA ALA A 164 -8.70 7.45 9.24
C ALA A 164 -9.27 7.79 7.85
N TRP A 165 -10.54 7.48 7.58
CA TRP A 165 -11.13 7.59 6.24
C TRP A 165 -11.07 9.02 5.70
N GLY A 166 -10.41 9.20 4.56
CA GLY A 166 -10.25 10.51 3.92
C GLY A 166 -9.26 11.47 4.59
N HIS A 167 -8.53 11.03 5.61
CA HIS A 167 -7.62 11.85 6.41
C HIS A 167 -6.13 11.49 6.23
N PHE A 168 -5.71 11.15 5.00
CA PHE A 168 -4.34 10.69 4.71
C PHE A 168 -3.25 11.65 5.21
N GLU A 169 -3.37 12.96 4.97
CA GLU A 169 -2.34 13.93 5.36
C GLU A 169 -2.12 13.96 6.88
N ALA A 170 -3.21 13.97 7.66
CA ALA A 170 -3.14 13.93 9.11
C ALA A 170 -2.53 12.62 9.61
N LEU A 171 -2.96 11.50 9.03
CA LEU A 171 -2.50 10.17 9.41
C LEU A 171 -1.00 9.94 9.11
N SER A 172 -0.59 10.27 7.88
CA SER A 172 0.79 10.12 7.42
C SER A 172 1.73 11.07 8.17
N GLY A 173 1.34 12.33 8.37
CA GLY A 173 2.09 13.30 9.16
C GLY A 173 2.29 12.84 10.60
N TRP A 174 1.25 12.30 11.23
CA TRP A 174 1.34 11.74 12.57
C TRP A 174 2.26 10.52 12.64
N LEU A 175 2.15 9.56 11.71
CA LEU A 175 3.04 8.39 11.66
C LEU A 175 4.51 8.78 11.43
N TYR A 176 4.78 9.74 10.54
CA TYR A 176 6.14 10.25 10.33
C TYR A 176 6.70 10.92 11.59
N ALA A 177 5.87 11.65 12.34
CA ALA A 177 6.30 12.26 13.60
C ALA A 177 6.69 11.19 14.64
N GLN A 178 5.90 10.13 14.79
CA GLN A 178 6.20 9.04 15.72
C GLN A 178 7.51 8.31 15.37
N ALA A 179 7.77 8.10 14.08
CA ALA A 179 9.00 7.46 13.62
C ALA A 179 10.25 8.32 13.89
N LYS A 180 10.13 9.66 13.83
CA LYS A 180 11.23 10.57 14.20
C LYS A 180 11.54 10.54 15.70
N VAL A 181 10.52 10.45 16.55
CA VAL A 181 10.68 10.40 18.02
C VAL A 181 11.32 9.09 18.50
N SER A 182 11.12 8.00 17.75
CA SER A 182 11.62 6.67 18.11
C SER A 182 13.11 6.44 17.77
N ARG A 183 13.81 7.42 17.15
CA ARG A 183 15.26 7.34 16.96
C ARG A 183 15.96 7.67 18.28
N PRO A 184 16.87 6.81 18.80
CA PRO A 184 17.80 7.25 19.83
C PRO A 184 18.50 8.52 19.34
N GLN A 185 18.60 9.54 20.19
CA GLN A 185 19.54 10.61 19.92
C GLN A 185 20.92 9.97 19.92
N ASP A 186 21.49 9.74 18.74
CA ASP A 186 22.89 9.38 18.61
C ASP A 186 23.69 10.48 19.29
N SER A 187 24.33 10.10 20.39
CA SER A 187 25.26 10.90 21.17
C SER A 187 26.27 11.54 20.24
N SER A 188 26.34 12.87 20.34
CA SER A 188 27.32 13.75 19.70
C SER A 188 28.76 13.35 19.99
#